data_AF-A0A081N2C2-F1
#
_entry.id   AF-A0A081N2C2-F1
#
_cell.length_a   1.000
_cell.length_b   1.000
_cell.length_c   1.000
_cell.angle_alpha   90.00
_cell.angle_beta   90.00
_cell.angle_gamma   90.00
#
_symmetry.space_group_name_H-M   'P 1'
#
loop_
_entity.id
_entity.type
_entity.pdbx_description
1 polymer ?
#
loop_
_entity_poly.entity_id
_entity_poly.type
_entity_poly.pdbx_seq_one_letter_code
_entity_poly.pdbx_strand_id
1 'polypeptide(L)'
;MMIDDSDKQVSGQELQAYLNSLLRANAIYDEAARNEQPTLHFSVKANQAGDLVVTRKTLEADKMVLENNTLKVYGVGYSLRSECSRSEQRCWVLFPNKNTRWMEISYAPKAVKELATGIGLLIKEMQQ
;
A
#
# COMPACT_ATOMS: atom_id res chain seq x y z
N MET A 1 -17.86 27.87 -26.59
CA MET A 1 -16.61 27.42 -25.95
C MET A 1 -17.00 26.87 -24.59
N MET A 2 -17.33 25.58 -24.54
CA MET A 2 -17.63 24.90 -23.27
C MET A 2 -16.28 24.54 -22.65
N ILE A 3 -16.04 25.01 -21.43
CA ILE A 3 -14.92 24.55 -20.61
C ILE A 3 -15.33 23.15 -20.17
N ASP A 4 -14.73 22.15 -20.81
CA ASP A 4 -14.87 20.75 -20.42
C ASP A 4 -14.09 20.58 -19.11
N ASP A 5 -14.84 20.49 -18.01
CA ASP A 5 -14.39 20.27 -16.64
C ASP A 5 -13.90 18.82 -16.46
N SER A 6 -13.03 18.40 -17.38
CA SER A 6 -12.29 17.14 -17.36
C SER A 6 -11.16 17.19 -16.32
N ASP A 7 -11.48 17.63 -15.11
CA ASP A 7 -10.62 17.42 -13.95
C ASP A 7 -10.69 15.93 -13.65
N LYS A 8 -9.77 15.18 -14.28
CA LYS A 8 -9.71 13.73 -14.31
C LYS A 8 -9.95 13.15 -12.91
N GLN A 9 -11.15 12.61 -12.69
CA GLN A 9 -11.33 11.57 -11.69
C GLN A 9 -10.33 10.46 -12.05
N VAL A 10 -9.20 10.41 -11.35
CA VAL A 10 -8.34 9.23 -11.35
C VAL A 10 -9.24 8.12 -10.85
N SER A 11 -9.58 7.19 -11.74
CA SER A 11 -10.45 6.08 -11.39
C SER A 11 -9.80 5.29 -10.24
N GLY A 12 -10.59 4.75 -9.32
CA GLY A 12 -10.05 3.93 -8.22
C GLY A 12 -9.13 2.79 -8.68
N GLN A 13 -9.29 2.34 -9.93
CA GLN A 13 -8.42 1.37 -10.58
C GLN A 13 -7.03 1.92 -10.93
N GLU A 14 -6.95 3.14 -11.46
CA GLU A 14 -5.67 3.81 -11.75
C GLU A 14 -4.90 4.10 -10.47
N LEU A 15 -5.60 4.57 -9.42
CA LEU A 15 -5.00 4.79 -8.11
C LEU A 15 -4.49 3.46 -7.51
N GLN A 16 -5.27 2.39 -7.59
CA GLN A 16 -4.82 1.06 -7.16
C GLN A 16 -3.58 0.59 -7.93
N ALA A 17 -3.56 0.78 -9.25
CA ALA A 17 -2.42 0.40 -10.09
C ALA A 17 -1.16 1.21 -9.71
N TYR A 18 -1.33 2.51 -9.45
CA TYR A 18 -0.27 3.38 -8.97
C TYR A 18 0.32 2.92 -7.64
N LEU A 19 -0.54 2.63 -6.66
CA LEU A 19 -0.13 2.17 -5.33
C LEU A 19 0.63 0.83 -5.41
N ASN A 20 0.17 -0.10 -6.24
CA ASN A 20 0.88 -1.35 -6.49
C ASN A 20 2.23 -1.16 -7.19
N SER A 21 2.36 -0.14 -8.05
CA SER A 21 3.65 0.24 -8.64
C SER A 21 4.62 0.72 -7.57
N LEU A 22 4.14 1.61 -6.68
CA LEU A 22 4.94 2.15 -5.58
C LEU A 22 5.39 1.06 -4.60
N LEU A 23 4.49 0.13 -4.27
CA LEU A 23 4.80 -1.04 -3.42
C LEU A 23 5.86 -1.95 -4.06
N ARG A 24 5.77 -2.22 -5.37
CA ARG A 24 6.78 -2.99 -6.10
C ARG A 24 8.13 -2.30 -6.12
N ALA A 25 8.16 -1.00 -6.42
CA ALA A 25 9.39 -0.23 -6.52
C ALA A 25 10.15 -0.12 -5.19
N ASN A 26 9.44 -0.24 -4.06
CA ASN A 26 10.00 -0.15 -2.71
C ASN A 26 9.88 -1.49 -1.96
N ALA A 27 9.84 -2.60 -2.70
CA ALA A 27 9.85 -3.93 -2.13
C ALA A 27 11.13 -4.17 -1.31
N ILE A 28 11.07 -5.15 -0.43
CA ILE A 28 12.14 -5.50 0.46
C ILE A 28 12.92 -6.66 -0.12
N TYR A 29 14.23 -6.50 -0.18
CA TYR A 29 15.17 -7.50 -0.64
C TYR A 29 16.07 -7.92 0.51
N ASP A 30 16.56 -9.14 0.42
CA ASP A 30 17.66 -9.60 1.27
C ASP A 30 18.98 -9.26 0.58
N GLU A 31 19.73 -8.33 1.19
CA GLU A 31 21.03 -7.89 0.68
C GLU A 31 22.07 -9.01 0.72
N ALA A 32 21.94 -9.97 1.63
CA ALA A 32 22.89 -11.07 1.78
C ALA A 32 22.71 -12.14 0.68
N ALA A 33 21.48 -12.33 0.21
CA ALA A 33 21.14 -13.42 -0.70
C ALA A 33 21.36 -13.11 -2.19
N ARG A 34 21.76 -11.88 -2.57
CA ARG A 34 21.84 -11.42 -3.97
C ARG A 34 20.57 -11.78 -4.77
N ASN A 35 19.41 -11.78 -4.11
CA ASN A 35 18.17 -12.26 -4.70
C ASN A 35 17.70 -11.31 -5.81
N GLU A 36 17.36 -11.87 -6.97
CA GLU A 36 16.68 -11.15 -8.06
C GLU A 36 15.21 -10.85 -7.72
N GLN A 37 14.66 -11.54 -6.70
CA GLN A 37 13.28 -11.39 -6.24
C GLN A 37 13.20 -10.79 -4.83
N PRO A 38 12.15 -9.99 -4.54
CA PRO A 38 11.96 -9.43 -3.20
C PRO A 38 11.61 -10.52 -2.19
N THR A 39 12.18 -10.42 -0.99
CA THR A 39 11.85 -11.28 0.15
C THR A 39 10.55 -10.88 0.82
N LEU A 40 10.13 -9.62 0.71
CA LEU A 40 8.84 -9.14 1.18
C LEU A 40 8.28 -8.08 0.22
N HIS A 41 7.04 -8.27 -0.20
CA HIS A 41 6.32 -7.33 -1.04
C HIS A 41 4.82 -7.32 -0.70
N PHE A 42 4.19 -6.16 -0.81
CA PHE A 42 2.76 -6.01 -0.56
C PHE A 42 2.02 -5.64 -1.85
N SER A 43 0.78 -6.09 -1.99
CA SER A 43 -0.14 -5.56 -3.01
C SER A 43 -1.49 -5.22 -2.42
N VAL A 44 -2.20 -4.30 -3.07
CA VAL A 44 -3.53 -3.87 -2.65
C VAL A 44 -4.55 -4.11 -3.75
N LYS A 45 -5.75 -4.51 -3.35
CA LYS A 45 -6.90 -4.72 -4.23
C LYS A 45 -8.17 -4.20 -3.56
N ALA A 46 -8.76 -3.17 -4.14
CA ALA A 46 -10.09 -2.69 -3.82
C ALA A 46 -11.12 -3.53 -4.59
N ASN A 47 -12.23 -3.86 -3.93
CA ASN A 47 -13.40 -4.46 -4.58
C ASN A 47 -14.62 -3.54 -4.49
N GLN A 48 -15.65 -3.84 -5.28
CA GLN A 48 -16.91 -3.08 -5.29
C GLN A 48 -17.77 -3.29 -4.03
N ALA A 49 -17.42 -4.25 -3.16
CA ALA A 49 -18.12 -4.51 -1.91
C ALA A 49 -17.59 -3.66 -0.74
N GLY A 50 -16.65 -2.75 -1.00
CA GLY A 50 -16.02 -1.92 0.02
C GLY A 50 -14.97 -2.66 0.86
N ASP A 51 -14.41 -3.76 0.35
CA ASP A 51 -13.25 -4.41 0.96
C ASP A 51 -11.96 -4.01 0.24
N LEU A 52 -11.01 -3.51 1.02
CA LEU A 52 -9.62 -3.30 0.60
C LEU A 52 -8.79 -4.48 1.11
N VAL A 53 -8.36 -5.33 0.19
CA VAL A 53 -7.51 -6.48 0.48
C VAL A 53 -6.06 -6.08 0.32
N VAL A 54 -5.28 -6.24 1.39
CA VAL A 54 -3.82 -6.11 1.39
C VAL A 54 -3.21 -7.50 1.44
N THR A 55 -2.46 -7.87 0.42
CA THR A 55 -1.74 -9.14 0.34
C THR A 55 -0.29 -8.90 0.67
N ARG A 56 0.20 -9.56 1.72
CA ARG A 56 1.62 -9.68 2.05
C ARG A 56 2.17 -10.93 1.41
N LYS A 57 3.23 -10.78 0.63
CA LYS A 57 3.96 -11.88 0.00
C LYS A 57 5.36 -11.95 0.60
N THR A 58 5.68 -13.06 1.24
CA THR A 58 6.99 -13.31 1.87
C THR A 58 7.66 -14.51 1.19
N LEU A 59 8.96 -14.41 0.94
CA LEU A 59 9.79 -15.54 0.52
C LEU A 59 10.48 -16.14 1.74
N GLU A 60 10.08 -17.34 2.13
CA GLU A 60 10.61 -18.07 3.30
C GLU A 60 11.16 -19.43 2.84
N ALA A 61 12.47 -19.67 3.01
CA ALA A 61 13.11 -20.94 2.65
C ALA A 61 12.70 -21.45 1.24
N ASP A 62 12.79 -20.57 0.24
CA ASP A 62 12.39 -20.78 -1.16
C ASP A 62 10.90 -21.10 -1.39
N LYS A 63 10.05 -20.89 -0.38
CA LYS A 63 8.60 -20.97 -0.49
C LYS A 63 7.97 -19.60 -0.43
N MET A 64 6.99 -19.39 -1.29
CA MET A 64 6.19 -18.17 -1.31
C MET A 64 5.01 -18.33 -0.37
N VAL A 65 4.96 -17.48 0.66
CA VAL A 65 3.84 -17.40 1.61
C VAL A 65 3.01 -16.16 1.28
N LEU A 66 1.69 -16.32 1.21
CA LEU A 66 0.73 -15.25 0.96
C LEU A 66 -0.20 -15.09 2.16
N GLU A 67 -0.24 -13.89 2.72
CA GLU A 67 -1.13 -13.53 3.82
C GLU A 67 -2.04 -12.39 3.37
N ASN A 68 -3.36 -12.57 3.48
CA ASN A 68 -4.32 -11.54 3.12
C ASN A 68 -4.89 -10.88 4.38
N ASN A 69 -4.84 -9.56 4.43
CA ASN A 69 -5.51 -8.74 5.43
C ASN A 69 -6.60 -7.92 4.75
N THR A 70 -7.85 -8.11 5.17
CA THR A 70 -9.00 -7.42 4.58
C THR A 70 -9.47 -6.30 5.49
N LEU A 71 -9.53 -5.08 4.95
CA LEU A 71 -10.13 -3.92 5.59
C LEU A 71 -11.50 -3.63 4.97
N LYS A 72 -12.56 -3.65 5.78
CA LYS A 72 -13.85 -3.08 5.41
C LYS A 72 -13.76 -1.57 5.52
N VAL A 73 -13.94 -0.85 4.40
CA VAL A 73 -13.62 0.58 4.34
C VAL A 73 -14.73 1.47 4.90
N TYR A 74 -15.97 1.01 4.95
CA TYR A 74 -17.08 1.84 5.46
C TYR A 74 -16.90 2.18 6.94
N GLY A 75 -16.98 3.47 7.27
CA GLY A 75 -16.77 3.98 8.63
C GLY A 75 -15.30 4.06 9.07
N VAL A 76 -14.36 3.81 8.17
CA VAL A 76 -12.92 3.90 8.44
C VAL A 76 -12.39 5.29 8.07
N GLY A 77 -11.54 5.87 8.93
CA GLY A 77 -10.87 7.13 8.63
C GLY A 77 -9.87 6.98 7.48
N TYR A 78 -9.86 7.95 6.56
CA TYR A 78 -8.96 7.97 5.39
C TYR A 78 -7.66 8.76 5.63
N SER A 79 -7.43 9.28 6.85
CA SER A 79 -6.16 9.91 7.21
C SER A 79 -5.22 8.87 7.80
N LEU A 80 -4.35 8.32 6.96
CA LEU A 80 -3.37 7.32 7.37
C LEU A 80 -2.06 7.96 7.78
N ARG A 81 -1.44 7.37 8.81
CA ARG A 81 -0.10 7.75 9.27
C ARG A 81 0.94 6.80 8.70
N SER A 82 2.17 7.29 8.59
CA SER A 82 3.33 6.47 8.26
C SER A 82 4.49 6.77 9.21
N GLU A 83 5.37 5.78 9.35
CA GLU A 83 6.57 5.85 10.18
C GLU A 83 7.74 5.19 9.45
N CYS A 84 8.97 5.58 9.83
CA CYS A 84 10.19 4.97 9.31
C CYS A 84 11.19 4.78 10.44
N SER A 85 11.94 3.69 10.36
CA SER A 85 13.01 3.35 11.30
C SER A 85 14.32 3.25 10.52
N ARG A 86 15.27 4.14 10.83
CA ARG A 86 16.62 4.11 10.23
C ARG A 86 17.42 2.89 10.69
N SER A 87 17.20 2.43 11.92
CA SER A 87 17.88 1.23 12.43
C SER A 87 17.37 -0.04 11.76
N GLU A 88 16.06 -0.13 11.51
CA GLU A 88 15.48 -1.29 10.82
C GLU A 88 15.64 -1.20 9.28
N GLN A 89 15.99 -0.04 8.74
CA GLN A 89 15.97 0.24 7.29
C GLN A 89 14.61 -0.06 6.64
N ARG A 90 13.54 0.30 7.35
CA ARG A 90 12.14 0.05 6.96
C ARG A 90 11.27 1.28 7.15
N CYS A 91 10.17 1.30 6.40
CA CYS A 91 9.07 2.23 6.60
C CYS A 91 7.73 1.49 6.58
N TRP A 92 6.75 2.01 7.32
CA TRP A 92 5.43 1.42 7.45
C TRP A 92 4.31 2.42 7.23
N VAL A 93 3.21 1.93 6.63
CA VAL A 93 1.90 2.57 6.75
C VAL A 93 1.19 1.93 7.94
N LEU A 94 0.61 2.76 8.80
CA LEU A 94 -0.14 2.28 9.96
C LEU A 94 -1.59 1.94 9.57
N PHE A 95 -2.14 0.95 10.25
CA PHE A 95 -3.51 0.51 10.04
C PHE A 95 -4.48 1.65 10.39
N PRO A 96 -5.56 1.88 9.62
CA PRO A 96 -6.52 2.91 9.96
C PRO A 96 -7.12 2.72 11.36
N ASN A 97 -7.25 3.78 12.15
CA ASN A 97 -7.81 3.75 13.51
C ASN A 97 -7.04 2.88 14.53
N LYS A 98 -5.85 2.37 14.18
CA LYS A 98 -4.97 1.61 15.08
C LYS A 98 -3.52 2.08 14.91
N ASN A 99 -2.77 2.22 16.00
CA ASN A 99 -1.33 2.55 15.91
C ASN A 99 -0.47 1.30 15.61
N THR A 100 -0.95 0.42 14.73
CA THR A 100 -0.28 -0.85 14.40
C THR A 100 0.25 -0.79 12.97
N ARG A 101 1.49 -1.25 12.75
CA ARG A 101 2.09 -1.38 11.41
C ARG A 101 1.23 -2.30 10.53
N TRP A 102 0.91 -1.85 9.32
CA TRP A 102 0.01 -2.58 8.41
C TRP A 102 0.71 -3.04 7.14
N MET A 103 1.38 -2.11 6.45
CA MET A 103 2.16 -2.38 5.25
C MET A 103 3.58 -1.92 5.48
N GLU A 104 4.54 -2.64 4.90
CA GLU A 104 5.96 -2.38 5.07
C GLU A 104 6.65 -2.26 3.70
N ILE A 105 7.58 -1.30 3.60
CA ILE A 105 8.45 -1.10 2.45
C ILE A 105 9.90 -0.89 2.93
N SER A 106 10.85 -0.98 2.00
CA SER A 106 12.25 -0.58 2.25
C SER A 106 12.33 0.89 2.69
N TYR A 107 13.47 1.30 3.26
CA TYR A 107 13.63 2.67 3.77
C TYR A 107 13.47 3.73 2.68
N ALA A 108 12.25 4.22 2.51
CA ALA A 108 11.88 5.24 1.53
C ALA A 108 10.87 6.24 2.13
N PRO A 109 11.33 7.25 2.91
CA PRO A 109 10.44 8.14 3.65
C PRO A 109 9.46 8.95 2.81
N LYS A 110 9.81 9.26 1.55
CA LYS A 110 8.89 9.93 0.61
C LYS A 110 7.82 8.96 0.12
N ALA A 111 8.23 7.77 -0.32
CA ALA A 111 7.33 6.75 -0.84
C ALA A 111 6.30 6.28 0.20
N VAL A 112 6.70 6.08 1.47
CA VAL A 112 5.73 5.64 2.50
C VAL A 112 4.67 6.69 2.82
N LYS A 113 5.02 7.99 2.74
CA LYS A 113 4.05 9.08 2.93
C LYS A 113 3.07 9.13 1.78
N GLU A 114 3.58 8.99 0.57
CA GLU A 114 2.76 8.93 -0.63
C GLU A 114 1.85 7.70 -0.64
N LEU A 115 2.34 6.55 -0.20
CA LEU A 115 1.56 5.34 -0.02
C LEU A 115 0.44 5.54 1.01
N ALA A 116 0.73 6.14 2.18
CA ALA A 116 -0.29 6.43 3.18
C ALA A 116 -1.37 7.38 2.64
N THR A 117 -0.97 8.46 1.97
CA THR A 117 -1.91 9.41 1.34
C THR A 117 -2.76 8.72 0.28
N GLY A 118 -2.14 7.97 -0.64
CA GLY A 118 -2.85 7.35 -1.75
C GLY A 118 -3.76 6.18 -1.32
N ILE A 119 -3.39 5.41 -0.29
CA ILE A 119 -4.30 4.43 0.32
C ILE A 119 -5.48 5.14 0.99
N GLY A 120 -5.23 6.27 1.65
CA GLY A 120 -6.29 7.11 2.23
C GLY A 120 -7.28 7.59 1.16
N LEU A 121 -6.76 8.09 0.04
CA LEU A 121 -7.59 8.46 -1.12
C LEU A 121 -8.37 7.26 -1.66
N LEU A 122 -7.75 6.08 -1.79
CA LEU A 122 -8.43 4.88 -2.25
C LEU A 122 -9.57 4.48 -1.31
N ILE A 123 -9.34 4.52 0.01
CA ILE A 123 -10.39 4.29 1.02
C ILE A 123 -11.53 5.30 0.86
N LYS A 124 -11.22 6.58 0.68
CA LYS A 124 -12.22 7.64 0.49
C LYS A 124 -13.05 7.42 -0.78
N GLU A 125 -12.42 7.06 -1.89
CA GLU A 125 -13.12 6.78 -3.16
C GLU A 125 -14.05 5.57 -3.04
N MET A 126 -13.65 4.53 -2.29
CA MET A 126 -14.50 3.36 -2.06
C MET A 126 -15.71 3.60 -1.13
N GLN A 127 -15.74 4.73 -0.42
CA GLN A 127 -16.83 5.09 0.50
C GLN A 127 -17.92 5.96 -0.16
N GLN A 128 -17.67 6.48 -1.37
CA GLN A 128 -18.62 7.31 -2.14
C GLN A 128 -19.65 6.43 -2.85
#